data_AF-A0A5N1IU96-F1
#
_entry.id   AF-A0A5N1IU96-F1
#
_cell.length_a   1.000
_cell.length_b   1.000
_cell.length_c   1.000
_cell.angle_alpha   90.00
_cell.angle_beta   90.00
_cell.angle_gamma   90.00
#
_symmetry.space_group_name_H-M   'P 1'
#
loop_
_entity.id
_entity.type
_entity.pdbx_description
1 polymer ?
#
loop_
_entity_poly.entity_id
_entity_poly.type
_entity_poly.pdbx_seq_one_letter_code
_entity_poly.pdbx_strand_id
1 'polypeptide(L)'
;MINANSINFLNESISKLSVSTKQRFENFRQFNFLSIDNLLIKKRGNLADFYTVASDLTDAFQKIRRVSDERNRLTSGDLNVFNMFGVGETMHSYILASFLNPHSNHGQKHLFLNVFLDLIGIKRHSDNENWIVTAEKGRIDVLLKRSYPHSVVVIENKSNYAVDQSHQLYRYWHQEIYRPIRERHLSTDYILNPPSEYYQLIYLTPSQTKLPSDNSLIKPSDWPKDLPRVVPMQPQFLFFGDFIVKWLECSLLEVPKENFRLQEYILQYLELWK
;
A
#
# COMPACT_ATOMS: atom_id res chain seq x y z
N MET A 1 -29.03 -36.76 -15.11
CA MET A 1 -29.18 -35.67 -14.13
C MET A 1 -27.83 -35.01 -14.03
N ILE A 2 -27.71 -33.69 -14.20
CA ILE A 2 -26.50 -32.99 -13.73
C ILE A 2 -26.52 -33.14 -12.22
N ASN A 3 -25.52 -33.80 -11.67
CA ASN A 3 -25.42 -34.03 -10.24
C ASN A 3 -25.13 -32.68 -9.56
N ALA A 4 -25.78 -32.39 -8.43
CA ALA A 4 -25.60 -31.16 -7.66
C ALA A 4 -24.11 -30.85 -7.40
N ASN A 5 -23.27 -31.88 -7.42
CA ASN A 5 -21.81 -31.83 -7.29
C ASN A 5 -21.09 -30.98 -8.35
N SER A 6 -21.56 -30.90 -9.59
CA SER A 6 -20.87 -30.16 -10.67
C SER A 6 -21.05 -28.65 -10.54
N ILE A 7 -22.25 -28.22 -10.13
CA ILE A 7 -22.56 -26.81 -9.83
C ILE A 7 -21.85 -26.39 -8.54
N ASN A 8 -21.79 -27.29 -7.55
CA ASN A 8 -21.04 -27.06 -6.32
C ASN A 8 -19.54 -26.91 -6.58
N PHE A 9 -18.95 -27.68 -7.50
CA PHE A 9 -17.53 -27.59 -7.83
C PHE A 9 -17.14 -26.25 -8.49
N LEU A 10 -17.98 -25.75 -9.39
CA LEU A 10 -17.81 -24.42 -9.99
C LEU A 10 -17.97 -23.31 -8.94
N ASN A 11 -18.99 -23.42 -8.08
CA ASN A 11 -19.21 -22.45 -7.00
C ASN A 11 -18.09 -22.49 -5.93
N GLU A 12 -17.53 -23.66 -5.61
CA GLU A 12 -16.35 -23.80 -4.75
C GLU A 12 -15.08 -23.25 -5.39
N SER A 13 -14.94 -23.41 -6.71
CA SER A 13 -13.77 -22.87 -7.42
C SER A 13 -13.81 -21.35 -7.48
N ILE A 14 -15.02 -20.77 -7.66
CA ILE A 14 -15.25 -19.32 -7.63
C ILE A 14 -15.11 -18.78 -6.21
N SER A 15 -15.55 -19.50 -5.18
CA SER A 15 -15.44 -19.05 -3.78
C SER A 15 -13.98 -18.94 -3.30
N LYS A 16 -13.06 -19.68 -3.94
CA LYS A 16 -11.60 -19.64 -3.69
C LYS A 16 -10.86 -18.51 -4.41
N LEU A 17 -11.51 -17.78 -5.32
CA LEU A 17 -10.91 -16.64 -6.02
C LEU A 17 -10.81 -15.41 -5.09
N SER A 18 -9.79 -14.57 -5.33
CA SER A 18 -9.64 -13.29 -4.63
C SER A 18 -10.85 -12.38 -4.88
N VAL A 19 -11.15 -11.47 -3.94
CA VAL A 19 -12.29 -10.55 -4.04
C VAL A 19 -12.24 -9.71 -5.32
N SER A 20 -11.05 -9.23 -5.72
CA SER A 20 -10.86 -8.50 -6.99
C SER A 20 -11.16 -9.35 -8.22
N THR A 21 -10.84 -10.64 -8.17
CA THR A 21 -11.15 -11.59 -9.26
C THR A 21 -12.64 -11.92 -9.31
N LYS A 22 -13.30 -12.07 -8.15
CA LYS A 22 -14.76 -12.22 -8.06
C LYS A 22 -15.49 -11.00 -8.60
N GLN A 23 -15.02 -9.79 -8.31
CA GLN A 23 -15.60 -8.55 -8.80
C GLN A 23 -15.41 -8.37 -10.31
N ARG A 24 -14.25 -8.76 -10.85
CA ARG A 24 -14.03 -8.86 -12.30
C ARG A 24 -14.96 -9.88 -12.96
N PHE A 25 -15.22 -11.03 -12.31
CA PHE A 25 -16.18 -12.03 -12.77
C PHE A 25 -17.65 -11.55 -12.69
N GLU A 26 -18.04 -10.81 -11.66
CA GLU A 26 -19.39 -10.22 -11.53
C GLU A 26 -19.62 -9.09 -12.54
N ASN A 27 -18.60 -8.26 -12.81
CA ASN A 27 -18.64 -7.29 -13.92
C ASN A 27 -18.72 -7.99 -15.28
N PHE A 28 -18.08 -9.15 -15.43
CA PHE A 28 -18.18 -10.01 -16.62
C PHE A 28 -19.58 -10.63 -16.76
N ARG A 29 -20.24 -11.00 -15.64
CA ARG A 29 -21.63 -11.44 -15.60
C ARG A 29 -22.57 -10.34 -16.10
N GLN A 30 -22.45 -9.11 -15.59
CA GLN A 30 -23.31 -8.00 -16.00
C GLN A 30 -23.23 -7.65 -17.49
N PHE A 31 -22.08 -7.87 -18.14
CA PHE A 31 -21.90 -7.57 -19.57
C PHE A 31 -22.42 -8.66 -20.53
N ASN A 32 -22.73 -9.88 -20.07
CA ASN A 32 -22.97 -11.03 -20.97
C ASN A 32 -24.07 -12.01 -20.53
N PHE A 33 -25.10 -11.52 -19.84
CA PHE A 33 -26.20 -12.39 -19.35
C PHE A 33 -27.10 -13.00 -20.44
N LEU A 34 -26.97 -12.61 -21.71
CA LEU A 34 -27.74 -13.24 -22.80
C LEU A 34 -27.06 -14.45 -23.45
N SER A 35 -25.74 -14.64 -23.29
CA SER A 35 -25.03 -15.76 -23.96
C SER A 35 -24.76 -16.96 -23.04
N ILE A 36 -24.41 -16.72 -21.77
CA ILE A 36 -23.97 -17.79 -20.85
C ILE A 36 -25.13 -18.68 -20.39
N ASP A 37 -26.30 -18.10 -20.10
CA ASP A 37 -27.49 -18.89 -19.74
C ASP A 37 -28.00 -19.72 -20.94
N ASN A 38 -27.89 -19.19 -22.16
CA ASN A 38 -28.18 -19.96 -23.38
C ASN A 38 -27.21 -21.13 -23.59
N LEU A 39 -25.95 -21.00 -23.17
CA LEU A 39 -24.92 -22.05 -23.19
C LEU A 39 -25.18 -23.17 -22.18
N LEU A 40 -25.70 -22.85 -20.99
CA LEU A 40 -25.98 -23.83 -19.93
C LEU A 40 -27.36 -24.52 -20.07
N ILE A 41 -28.32 -23.87 -20.74
CA ILE A 41 -29.68 -24.38 -20.93
C ILE A 41 -29.77 -25.46 -22.02
N LYS A 42 -28.79 -25.58 -22.92
CA LYS A 42 -28.68 -26.72 -23.87
C LYS A 42 -28.25 -28.01 -23.16
N LYS A 43 -29.23 -28.58 -22.46
CA LYS A 43 -29.29 -29.91 -21.86
C LYS A 43 -28.92 -31.01 -22.86
N ARG A 44 -28.16 -32.00 -22.36
CA ARG A 44 -27.91 -33.35 -22.93
C ARG A 44 -27.31 -33.33 -24.33
N GLY A 45 -26.05 -32.92 -24.42
CA GLY A 45 -25.32 -32.95 -25.67
C GLY A 45 -24.36 -34.14 -25.78
N ASN A 46 -24.20 -34.66 -26.99
CA ASN A 46 -23.15 -35.64 -27.31
C ASN A 46 -21.77 -34.93 -27.36
N LEU A 47 -20.69 -35.67 -27.62
CA LEU A 47 -19.33 -35.10 -27.69
C LEU A 47 -19.22 -33.88 -28.64
N ALA A 48 -20.01 -33.82 -29.72
CA ALA A 48 -20.05 -32.70 -30.67
C ALA A 48 -20.63 -31.40 -30.06
N ASP A 49 -21.58 -31.50 -29.14
CA ASP A 49 -22.11 -30.32 -28.45
C ASP A 49 -21.07 -29.74 -27.49
N PHE A 50 -20.27 -30.58 -26.82
CA PHE A 50 -19.15 -30.14 -26.01
C PHE A 50 -18.08 -29.43 -26.86
N TYR A 51 -17.74 -29.99 -28.02
CA TYR A 51 -16.81 -29.33 -28.96
C TYR A 51 -17.32 -27.97 -29.44
N THR A 52 -18.62 -27.85 -29.69
CA THR A 52 -19.23 -26.57 -30.11
C THR A 52 -19.09 -25.52 -29.03
N VAL A 53 -19.44 -25.85 -27.79
CA VAL A 53 -19.30 -24.95 -26.62
C VAL A 53 -17.84 -24.54 -26.41
N ALA A 54 -16.90 -25.48 -26.50
CA ALA A 54 -15.48 -25.19 -26.36
C ALA A 54 -14.96 -24.27 -27.49
N SER A 55 -15.45 -24.46 -28.71
CA SER A 55 -15.12 -23.60 -29.86
C SER A 55 -15.65 -22.18 -29.64
N ASP A 56 -16.92 -22.03 -29.28
CA ASP A 56 -17.55 -20.73 -29.04
C ASP A 56 -16.85 -19.96 -27.91
N LEU A 57 -16.47 -20.65 -26.84
CA LEU A 57 -15.67 -20.06 -25.76
C LEU A 57 -14.29 -19.61 -26.27
N THR A 58 -13.63 -20.44 -27.06
CA THR A 58 -12.31 -20.12 -27.64
C THR A 58 -12.39 -18.88 -28.52
N ASP A 59 -13.41 -18.78 -29.37
CA ASP A 59 -13.64 -17.63 -30.24
C ASP A 59 -13.95 -16.36 -29.44
N ALA A 60 -14.76 -16.49 -28.38
CA ALA A 60 -15.03 -15.38 -27.46
C ALA A 60 -13.75 -14.89 -26.77
N PHE A 61 -12.92 -15.80 -26.24
CA PHE A 61 -11.62 -15.44 -25.64
C PHE A 61 -10.68 -14.79 -26.65
N GLN A 62 -10.60 -15.30 -27.88
CA GLN A 62 -9.79 -14.69 -28.94
C GLN A 62 -10.27 -13.27 -29.27
N LYS A 63 -11.58 -13.06 -29.33
CA LYS A 63 -12.16 -11.73 -29.58
C LYS A 63 -11.83 -10.75 -28.46
N ILE A 64 -11.99 -11.17 -27.20
CA ILE A 64 -11.63 -10.37 -26.02
C ILE A 64 -10.14 -10.01 -26.08
N ARG A 65 -9.28 -10.98 -26.37
CA ARG A 65 -7.84 -10.76 -26.48
C ARG A 65 -7.51 -9.73 -27.57
N ARG A 66 -8.09 -9.85 -28.77
CA ARG A 66 -7.87 -8.87 -29.85
C ARG A 66 -8.29 -7.45 -29.45
N VAL A 67 -9.44 -7.30 -28.78
CA VAL A 67 -9.91 -5.99 -28.29
C VAL A 67 -8.96 -5.44 -27.22
N SER A 68 -8.50 -6.29 -26.29
CA SER A 68 -7.53 -5.91 -25.26
C SER A 68 -6.19 -5.50 -25.88
N ASP A 69 -5.68 -6.27 -26.82
CA ASP A 69 -4.40 -6.02 -27.51
C ASP A 69 -4.46 -4.70 -28.30
N GLU A 70 -5.57 -4.42 -29.00
CA GLU A 70 -5.76 -3.16 -29.73
C GLU A 70 -5.89 -1.97 -28.78
N ARG A 71 -6.63 -2.11 -27.68
CA ARG A 71 -6.69 -1.09 -26.63
C ARG A 71 -5.29 -0.80 -26.08
N ASN A 72 -4.53 -1.85 -25.77
CA ASN A 72 -3.19 -1.72 -25.23
C ASN A 72 -2.22 -1.11 -26.27
N ARG A 73 -2.36 -1.43 -27.56
CA ARG A 73 -1.60 -0.78 -28.65
C ARG A 73 -1.81 0.74 -28.69
N LEU A 74 -3.02 1.20 -28.43
CA LEU A 74 -3.38 2.62 -28.49
C LEU A 74 -3.05 3.39 -27.20
N THR A 75 -3.10 2.72 -26.04
CA THR A 75 -3.07 3.39 -24.73
C THR A 75 -1.89 3.00 -23.86
N SER A 76 -1.24 1.88 -24.13
CA SER A 76 -0.26 1.25 -23.24
C SER A 76 -0.81 0.97 -21.83
N GLY A 77 -2.12 0.80 -21.68
CA GLY A 77 -2.77 0.62 -20.37
C GLY A 77 -2.37 -0.66 -19.61
N ASP A 78 -1.69 -1.60 -20.25
CA ASP A 78 -1.13 -2.79 -19.57
C ASP A 78 0.34 -2.58 -19.16
N LEU A 79 0.97 -1.46 -19.55
CA LEU A 79 2.34 -1.11 -19.16
C LEU A 79 2.35 -0.54 -17.75
N ASN A 80 2.91 -1.30 -16.82
CA ASN A 80 3.20 -0.82 -15.48
C ASN A 80 4.62 -1.24 -15.07
N VAL A 81 5.51 -0.27 -14.87
CA VAL A 81 6.94 -0.54 -14.62
C VAL A 81 7.16 -1.30 -13.32
N PHE A 82 6.26 -1.15 -12.34
CA PHE A 82 6.38 -1.80 -11.05
C PHE A 82 6.04 -3.29 -11.13
N ASN A 83 5.16 -3.68 -12.06
CA ASN A 83 4.87 -5.10 -12.33
C ASN A 83 6.07 -5.84 -12.93
N MET A 84 7.02 -5.13 -13.56
CA MET A 84 8.20 -5.76 -14.17
C MET A 84 9.24 -6.20 -13.14
N PHE A 85 9.38 -5.45 -12.03
CA PHE A 85 10.44 -5.69 -11.04
C PHE A 85 9.91 -6.22 -9.70
N GLY A 86 8.61 -6.07 -9.44
CA GLY A 86 8.01 -6.37 -8.15
C GLY A 86 8.42 -5.36 -7.08
N VAL A 87 7.45 -4.83 -6.33
CA VAL A 87 7.70 -3.84 -5.28
C VAL A 87 7.84 -4.53 -3.94
N GLY A 88 9.08 -4.99 -3.64
CA GLY A 88 9.45 -5.50 -2.32
C GLY A 88 9.51 -4.40 -1.24
N GLU A 89 9.69 -4.79 0.02
CA GLU A 89 9.70 -3.88 1.19
C GLU A 89 10.70 -2.73 1.02
N THR A 90 11.97 -3.06 0.83
CA THR A 90 13.04 -2.08 0.60
C THR A 90 12.76 -1.15 -0.58
N MET A 91 12.28 -1.67 -1.72
CA MET A 91 11.97 -0.83 -2.88
C MET A 91 10.82 0.13 -2.58
N HIS A 92 9.81 -0.35 -1.86
CA HIS A 92 8.67 0.46 -1.45
C HIS A 92 9.11 1.59 -0.51
N SER A 93 9.99 1.32 0.45
CA SER A 93 10.59 2.35 1.31
C SER A 93 11.31 3.44 0.51
N TYR A 94 12.08 3.05 -0.52
CA TYR A 94 12.74 4.02 -1.42
C TYR A 94 11.74 4.85 -2.24
N ILE A 95 10.65 4.25 -2.72
CA ILE A 95 9.59 4.99 -3.44
C ILE A 95 8.94 6.02 -2.51
N LEU A 96 8.55 5.60 -1.29
CA LEU A 96 7.96 6.49 -0.29
C LEU A 96 8.91 7.64 0.05
N ALA A 97 10.17 7.36 0.37
CA ALA A 97 11.15 8.39 0.67
C ALA A 97 11.44 9.32 -0.52
N SER A 98 11.39 8.82 -1.76
CA SER A 98 11.54 9.64 -2.96
C SER A 98 10.44 10.69 -3.05
N PHE A 99 9.17 10.30 -2.90
CA PHE A 99 8.04 11.24 -2.87
C PHE A 99 8.10 12.18 -1.65
N LEU A 100 8.46 11.67 -0.48
CA LEU A 100 8.48 12.47 0.75
C LEU A 100 9.64 13.46 0.82
N ASN A 101 10.72 13.26 0.05
CA ASN A 101 11.90 14.13 0.08
C ASN A 101 11.71 15.36 -0.84
N PRO A 102 11.63 16.59 -0.28
CA PRO A 102 11.43 17.80 -1.08
C PRO A 102 12.53 18.10 -2.11
N HIS A 103 13.70 17.47 -1.96
CA HIS A 103 14.86 17.64 -2.81
C HIS A 103 15.08 16.50 -3.81
N SER A 104 14.14 15.55 -3.90
CA SER A 104 14.25 14.45 -4.86
C SER A 104 13.92 14.89 -6.30
N ASN A 105 14.14 13.97 -7.23
CA ASN A 105 14.03 14.24 -8.67
C ASN A 105 12.58 14.35 -9.19
N HIS A 106 11.55 14.17 -8.35
CA HIS A 106 10.16 14.47 -8.77
C HIS A 106 9.92 15.98 -8.97
N GLY A 107 10.77 16.84 -8.39
CA GLY A 107 10.81 18.28 -8.68
C GLY A 107 9.61 19.09 -8.17
N GLN A 108 8.80 18.53 -7.27
CA GLN A 108 7.59 19.17 -6.73
C GLN A 108 7.82 19.87 -5.38
N LYS A 109 9.08 20.04 -4.99
CA LYS A 109 9.46 20.60 -3.67
C LYS A 109 8.69 19.87 -2.57
N HIS A 110 8.06 20.59 -1.65
CA HIS A 110 7.42 20.05 -0.46
C HIS A 110 5.99 19.52 -0.70
N LEU A 111 5.48 19.51 -1.94
CA LEU A 111 4.08 19.16 -2.23
C LEU A 111 3.66 17.83 -1.59
N PHE A 112 4.31 16.73 -1.97
CA PHE A 112 3.97 15.39 -1.47
C PHE A 112 4.17 15.29 0.05
N LEU A 113 5.27 15.86 0.56
CA LEU A 113 5.56 15.87 1.98
C LEU A 113 4.48 16.60 2.78
N ASN A 114 4.05 17.78 2.33
CA ASN A 114 3.05 18.58 3.04
C ASN A 114 1.71 17.88 3.09
N VAL A 115 1.24 17.32 1.96
CA VAL A 115 0.00 16.53 1.93
C VAL A 115 0.11 15.31 2.86
N PHE A 116 1.26 14.63 2.88
CA PHE A 116 1.49 13.50 3.78
C PHE A 116 1.38 13.92 5.26
N LEU A 117 2.13 14.95 5.66
CA LEU A 117 2.19 15.46 7.03
C LEU A 117 0.82 15.94 7.52
N ASP A 118 0.04 16.59 6.65
CA ASP A 118 -1.31 17.05 6.96
C ASP A 118 -2.26 15.86 7.20
N LEU A 119 -2.17 14.81 6.37
CA LEU A 119 -3.01 13.62 6.52
C LEU A 119 -2.73 12.81 7.78
N ILE A 120 -1.48 12.78 8.24
CA ILE A 120 -1.11 12.11 9.50
C ILE A 120 -1.23 13.02 10.73
N GLY A 121 -1.54 14.31 10.53
CA GLY A 121 -1.75 15.29 11.61
C GLY A 121 -0.47 15.81 12.25
N ILE A 122 0.66 15.85 11.52
CA ILE A 122 1.86 16.54 11.98
C ILE A 122 1.68 18.04 11.76
N LYS A 123 1.80 18.81 12.83
CA LYS A 123 1.68 20.27 12.77
C LYS A 123 2.85 20.87 12.00
N ARG A 124 2.58 21.82 11.10
CA ARG A 124 3.58 22.56 10.33
C ARG A 124 3.42 24.06 10.58
N HIS A 125 4.52 24.79 10.57
CA HIS A 125 4.54 26.26 10.71
C HIS A 125 4.71 26.94 9.35
N SER A 126 5.22 26.23 8.35
CA SER A 126 5.36 26.70 6.96
C SER A 126 5.38 25.53 5.99
N ASP A 127 5.11 25.80 4.71
CA ASP A 127 5.13 24.79 3.64
C ASP A 127 6.53 24.39 3.17
N ASN A 128 7.57 25.10 3.60
CA ASN A 128 8.95 24.88 3.16
C ASN A 128 9.90 24.56 4.33
N GLU A 129 9.38 23.90 5.37
CA GLU A 129 10.19 23.43 6.49
C GLU A 129 11.24 22.41 6.04
N ASN A 130 12.45 22.54 6.59
CA ASN A 130 13.55 21.64 6.26
C ASN A 130 13.39 20.29 6.95
N TRP A 131 12.85 19.32 6.22
CA TRP A 131 12.74 17.93 6.63
C TRP A 131 13.85 17.09 6.01
N ILE A 132 14.52 16.30 6.85
CA ILE A 132 15.47 15.28 6.42
C ILE A 132 14.69 13.97 6.29
N VAL A 133 14.72 13.39 5.09
CA VAL A 133 14.06 12.11 4.77
C VAL A 133 15.12 11.08 4.41
N THR A 134 15.08 9.91 5.05
CA THR A 134 15.97 8.78 4.73
C THR A 134 15.18 7.49 4.59
N ALA A 135 15.60 6.60 3.69
CA ALA A 135 15.11 5.24 3.59
C ALA A 135 16.19 4.22 3.96
N GLU A 136 15.78 3.09 4.53
CA GLU A 136 16.61 1.90 4.81
C GLU A 136 17.87 2.21 5.65
N LYS A 137 17.85 3.28 6.45
CA LYS A 137 19.00 3.72 7.26
C LYS A 137 18.82 3.26 8.70
N GLY A 138 19.83 2.58 9.25
CA GLY A 138 19.78 2.10 10.64
C GLY A 138 18.69 1.04 10.88
N ARG A 139 18.32 0.28 9.84
CA ARG A 139 17.19 -0.66 9.81
C ARG A 139 15.81 -0.02 9.93
N ILE A 140 15.68 1.29 9.71
CA ILE A 140 14.40 1.98 9.64
C ILE A 140 14.02 2.13 8.18
N ASP A 141 12.81 1.70 7.83
CA ASP A 141 12.33 1.71 6.44
C ASP A 141 12.23 3.13 5.90
N VAL A 142 11.50 4.03 6.59
CA VAL A 142 11.52 5.47 6.28
C VAL A 142 11.53 6.31 7.56
N LEU A 143 12.37 7.34 7.58
CA LEU A 143 12.54 8.25 8.72
C LEU A 143 12.48 9.70 8.22
N LEU A 144 11.62 10.50 8.85
CA LEU A 144 11.49 11.93 8.61
C LEU A 144 11.85 12.68 9.89
N LYS A 145 12.69 13.71 9.78
CA LYS A 145 13.08 14.56 10.91
C LYS A 145 13.10 16.02 10.53
N ARG A 146 12.66 16.89 11.45
CA ARG A 146 12.95 18.33 11.42
C ARG A 146 13.42 18.83 12.78
N SER A 147 14.17 19.92 12.78
CA SER A 147 14.77 20.48 14.00
C SER A 147 13.84 21.42 14.76
N TYR A 148 12.95 22.14 14.07
CA TYR A 148 12.04 23.12 14.67
C TYR A 148 10.65 23.15 13.98
N PRO A 149 9.55 22.97 14.74
CA PRO A 149 9.56 22.32 16.05
C PRO A 149 10.20 20.92 15.92
N HIS A 150 10.90 20.45 16.95
CA HIS A 150 11.55 19.13 16.86
C HIS A 150 10.50 18.05 16.61
N SER A 151 10.66 17.29 15.54
CA SER A 151 9.64 16.33 15.12
C SER A 151 10.28 15.16 14.41
N VAL A 152 9.69 13.99 14.62
CA VAL A 152 10.20 12.71 14.13
C VAL A 152 9.01 11.85 13.72
N VAL A 153 9.01 11.41 12.47
CA VAL A 153 8.08 10.40 11.96
C VAL A 153 8.88 9.19 11.55
N VAL A 154 8.59 8.05 12.16
CA VAL A 154 9.14 6.76 11.77
C VAL A 154 8.05 6.00 11.04
N ILE A 155 8.36 5.45 9.87
CA ILE A 155 7.46 4.60 9.10
C ILE A 155 8.12 3.22 9.02
N GLU A 156 7.42 2.22 9.54
CA GLU A 156 7.68 0.80 9.31
C GLU A 156 6.77 0.34 8.18
N ASN A 157 7.35 -0.06 7.06
CA ASN A 157 6.67 -0.49 5.85
C ASN A 157 6.64 -2.02 5.79
N LYS A 158 5.45 -2.59 5.61
CA LYS A 158 5.22 -4.04 5.73
C LYS A 158 4.68 -4.66 4.46
N SER A 159 5.28 -4.34 3.32
CA SER A 159 4.68 -4.59 2.00
C SER A 159 4.50 -6.05 1.59
N ASN A 160 5.18 -7.01 2.21
CA ASN A 160 5.24 -8.40 1.72
C ASN A 160 4.86 -9.47 2.76
N TYR A 161 4.04 -9.16 3.78
CA TYR A 161 3.67 -10.13 4.85
C TYR A 161 4.85 -10.76 5.61
N ALA A 162 6.07 -10.18 5.53
CA ALA A 162 7.22 -10.63 6.30
C ALA A 162 6.95 -10.61 7.82
N VAL A 163 7.58 -11.56 8.52
CA VAL A 163 7.53 -11.72 9.97
C VAL A 163 8.14 -10.49 10.64
N ASP A 164 7.46 -9.94 11.65
CA ASP A 164 7.97 -8.82 12.43
C ASP A 164 9.31 -9.19 13.08
N GLN A 165 10.26 -8.27 13.01
CA GLN A 165 11.44 -8.38 13.85
C GLN A 165 11.03 -8.10 15.31
N SER A 166 11.47 -8.94 16.24
CA SER A 166 11.22 -8.75 17.67
C SER A 166 11.64 -7.34 18.12
N HIS A 167 10.81 -6.66 18.91
CA HIS A 167 11.09 -5.34 19.50
C HIS A 167 11.32 -4.18 18.51
N GLN A 168 10.91 -4.33 17.25
CA GLN A 168 11.26 -3.41 16.17
C GLN A 168 10.80 -1.97 16.44
N LEU A 169 9.50 -1.77 16.67
CA LEU A 169 8.95 -0.44 16.95
C LEU A 169 9.52 0.14 18.26
N TYR A 170 9.77 -0.70 19.27
CA TYR A 170 10.42 -0.28 20.51
C TYR A 170 11.83 0.29 20.27
N ARG A 171 12.64 -0.38 19.45
CA ARG A 171 13.99 0.12 19.12
C ARG A 171 13.94 1.47 18.42
N TYR A 172 13.02 1.66 17.48
CA TYR A 172 12.92 2.92 16.74
C TYR A 172 12.44 4.06 17.61
N TRP A 173 11.40 3.83 18.42
CA TRP A 173 10.98 4.79 19.44
C TRP A 173 12.15 5.21 20.33
N HIS A 174 12.88 4.23 20.86
CA HIS A 174 13.98 4.51 21.77
C HIS A 174 15.09 5.33 21.10
N GLN A 175 15.50 4.91 19.90
CA GLN A 175 16.63 5.50 19.19
C GLN A 175 16.33 6.88 18.60
N GLU A 176 15.16 7.05 18.00
CA GLU A 176 14.84 8.22 17.18
C GLU A 176 13.97 9.25 17.89
N ILE A 177 13.22 8.85 18.92
CA ILE A 177 12.30 9.73 19.66
C ILE A 177 12.80 9.94 21.09
N TYR A 178 12.84 8.89 21.90
CA TYR A 178 13.15 8.99 23.33
C TYR A 178 14.55 9.57 23.58
N ARG A 179 15.60 9.01 22.95
CA ARG A 179 16.97 9.47 23.15
C ARG A 179 17.18 10.93 22.74
N PRO A 180 16.79 11.36 21.51
CA PRO A 180 16.93 12.76 21.11
C PRO A 180 16.13 13.74 21.98
N ILE A 181 14.92 13.39 22.42
CA ILE A 181 14.14 14.26 23.33
C ILE A 181 14.81 14.35 24.70
N ARG A 182 15.29 13.23 25.24
CA ARG A 182 16.00 13.19 26.53
C ARG A 182 17.27 14.04 26.53
N GLU A 183 18.01 14.02 25.43
CA GLU A 183 19.21 14.84 25.23
C GLU A 183 18.91 16.35 25.15
N ARG A 184 17.64 16.74 24.98
CA ARG A 184 17.18 18.15 25.01
C ARG A 184 16.75 18.63 26.40
N HIS A 185 16.95 17.81 27.45
CA HIS A 185 16.62 18.14 28.84
C HIS A 185 15.15 18.58 29.07
N LEU A 186 14.23 17.97 28.31
CA LEU A 186 12.79 18.17 28.48
C LEU A 186 12.26 17.39 29.70
N SER A 187 11.04 17.71 30.13
CA SER A 187 10.40 17.05 31.26
C SER A 187 10.22 15.54 31.00
N THR A 188 10.26 14.73 32.06
CA THR A 188 10.04 13.28 31.96
C THR A 188 8.69 12.96 31.32
N ASP A 189 7.66 13.75 31.62
CA ASP A 189 6.33 13.60 31.01
C ASP A 189 6.39 13.80 29.49
N TYR A 190 7.07 14.84 29.00
CA TYR A 190 7.23 15.07 27.56
C TYR A 190 8.05 13.96 26.88
N ILE A 191 9.09 13.45 27.56
CA ILE A 191 9.94 12.37 27.04
C ILE A 191 9.15 11.07 26.85
N LEU A 192 8.27 10.75 27.81
CA LEU A 192 7.48 9.53 27.77
C LEU A 192 6.19 9.69 26.96
N ASN A 193 5.59 10.88 26.96
CA ASN A 193 4.35 11.21 26.27
C ASN A 193 4.58 12.35 25.24
N PRO A 194 5.44 12.14 24.23
CA PRO A 194 5.70 13.17 23.24
C PRO A 194 4.43 13.49 22.43
N PRO A 195 4.13 14.77 22.12
CA PRO A 195 2.90 15.13 21.41
C PRO A 195 2.83 14.49 20.02
N SER A 196 1.70 13.86 19.68
CA SER A 196 1.48 13.20 18.38
C SER A 196 1.49 14.17 17.20
N GLU A 197 1.28 15.48 17.43
CA GLU A 197 1.44 16.53 16.42
C GLU A 197 2.90 16.75 15.98
N TYR A 198 3.88 16.13 16.66
CA TYR A 198 5.31 16.22 16.35
C TYR A 198 6.01 14.86 16.25
N TYR A 199 5.51 13.82 16.95
CA TYR A 199 6.18 12.53 17.03
C TYR A 199 5.23 11.40 16.71
N GLN A 200 5.55 10.61 15.69
CA GLN A 200 4.70 9.50 15.26
C GLN A 200 5.50 8.25 14.89
N LEU A 201 4.94 7.11 15.24
CA LEU A 201 5.32 5.80 14.73
C LEU A 201 4.19 5.33 13.83
N ILE A 202 4.48 5.09 12.57
CA ILE A 202 3.53 4.64 11.56
C ILE A 202 3.87 3.21 11.20
N TYR A 203 2.89 2.33 11.27
CA TYR A 203 2.98 0.97 10.75
C TYR A 203 2.11 0.88 9.51
N LEU A 204 2.77 0.84 8.34
CA LEU A 204 2.17 0.96 7.02
C LEU A 204 2.09 -0.43 6.37
N THR A 205 0.88 -0.91 6.07
CA THR A 205 0.62 -2.31 5.72
C THR A 205 -0.37 -2.46 4.56
N PRO A 206 -0.35 -3.55 3.78
CA PRO A 206 -1.31 -3.76 2.69
C PRO A 206 -2.75 -3.99 3.16
N SER A 207 -2.96 -4.44 4.40
CA SER A 207 -4.28 -4.86 4.89
C SER A 207 -4.40 -4.72 6.41
N GLN A 208 -5.62 -4.47 6.89
CA GLN A 208 -6.00 -4.47 8.32
C GLN A 208 -5.70 -5.80 9.03
N THR A 209 -5.56 -6.89 8.28
CA THR A 209 -5.24 -8.21 8.84
C THR A 209 -3.78 -8.36 9.27
N LYS A 210 -2.90 -7.41 8.93
CA LYS A 210 -1.49 -7.42 9.30
C LYS A 210 -1.18 -6.21 10.20
N LEU A 211 -1.38 -6.43 11.50
CA LEU A 211 -1.00 -5.52 12.59
C LEU A 211 0.33 -5.98 13.21
N PRO A 212 1.10 -5.08 13.86
CA PRO A 212 2.30 -5.51 14.56
C PRO A 212 1.94 -6.49 15.67
N SER A 213 2.79 -7.48 15.84
CA SER A 213 2.77 -8.33 17.03
C SER A 213 3.05 -7.52 18.29
N ASP A 214 2.48 -7.93 19.43
CA ASP A 214 2.76 -7.33 20.75
C ASP A 214 4.27 -7.26 21.03
N ASN A 215 5.02 -8.25 20.56
CA ASN A 215 6.45 -8.33 20.73
C ASN A 215 7.23 -7.19 20.03
N SER A 216 6.68 -6.57 18.99
CA SER A 216 7.28 -5.42 18.32
C SER A 216 7.32 -4.17 19.21
N LEU A 217 6.33 -4.05 20.10
CA LEU A 217 6.15 -2.91 21.01
C LEU A 217 6.77 -3.11 22.39
N ILE A 218 7.20 -4.33 22.73
CA ILE A 218 7.76 -4.66 24.03
C ILE A 218 9.28 -4.38 24.06
N LYS A 219 9.77 -3.86 25.19
CA LYS A 219 11.18 -3.66 25.49
C LYS A 219 11.96 -4.98 25.50
N PRO A 220 13.17 -5.06 24.92
CA PRO A 220 14.06 -6.22 25.11
C PRO A 220 14.38 -6.47 26.60
N SER A 221 14.49 -7.74 26.99
CA SER A 221 14.66 -8.15 28.39
C SER A 221 16.00 -7.72 29.00
N ASP A 222 17.03 -7.59 28.16
CA ASP A 222 18.40 -7.18 28.51
C ASP A 222 18.56 -5.65 28.62
N TRP A 223 17.54 -4.87 28.26
CA TRP A 223 17.59 -3.41 28.32
C TRP A 223 17.33 -2.87 29.73
N PRO A 224 17.82 -1.64 30.04
CA PRO A 224 17.68 -1.01 31.36
C PRO A 224 16.25 -1.07 31.95
N LYS A 225 16.16 -1.22 33.28
CA LYS A 225 14.89 -1.43 34.01
C LYS A 225 14.06 -0.15 34.17
N ASP A 226 14.69 1.01 34.07
CA ASP A 226 14.10 2.34 34.15
C ASP A 226 13.34 2.73 32.87
N LEU A 227 13.57 2.01 31.77
CA LEU A 227 12.82 2.20 30.53
C LEU A 227 11.43 1.53 30.60
N PRO A 228 10.41 2.13 29.95
CA PRO A 228 9.05 1.58 29.96
C PRO A 228 9.00 0.19 29.32
N ARG A 229 8.13 -0.69 29.83
CA ARG A 229 8.00 -2.07 29.30
C ARG A 229 7.48 -2.11 27.86
N VAL A 230 6.61 -1.17 27.50
CA VAL A 230 5.99 -1.03 26.17
C VAL A 230 6.27 0.38 25.68
N VAL A 231 6.30 0.58 24.36
CA VAL A 231 6.36 1.92 23.76
C VAL A 231 5.27 2.82 24.39
N PRO A 232 5.63 3.96 25.02
CA PRO A 232 4.70 4.84 25.71
C PRO A 232 3.98 5.82 24.76
N MET A 233 3.78 5.44 23.50
CA MET A 233 3.02 6.20 22.53
C MET A 233 2.24 5.25 21.63
N GLN A 234 1.09 5.70 21.13
CA GLN A 234 0.23 4.89 20.26
C GLN A 234 0.74 4.97 18.81
N PRO A 235 1.14 3.85 18.19
CA PRO A 235 1.44 3.82 16.77
C PRO A 235 0.18 4.07 15.94
N GLN A 236 0.33 4.71 14.79
CA GLN A 236 -0.72 4.80 13.77
C GLN A 236 -0.65 3.60 12.82
N PHE A 237 -1.79 3.01 12.51
CA PHE A 237 -1.93 1.94 11.53
C PHE A 237 -2.51 2.50 10.25
N LEU A 238 -1.70 2.51 9.19
CA LEU A 238 -2.09 3.07 7.89
C LEU A 238 -2.04 1.96 6.83
N PHE A 239 -2.96 2.02 5.87
CA PHE A 239 -3.13 0.98 4.85
C PHE A 239 -2.76 1.48 3.46
N PHE A 240 -2.12 0.67 2.63
CA PHE A 240 -1.73 1.09 1.28
C PHE A 240 -2.95 1.50 0.44
N GLY A 241 -3.96 0.64 0.35
CA GLY A 241 -5.17 0.88 -0.46
C GLY A 241 -6.05 2.03 0.01
N ASP A 242 -5.88 2.49 1.25
CA ASP A 242 -6.64 3.62 1.81
C ASP A 242 -5.77 4.88 1.88
N PHE A 243 -4.69 4.82 2.65
CA PHE A 243 -3.87 5.98 2.99
C PHE A 243 -2.94 6.39 1.84
N ILE A 244 -2.17 5.46 1.25
CA ILE A 244 -1.24 5.80 0.15
C ILE A 244 -2.01 6.25 -1.08
N VAL A 245 -3.14 5.58 -1.38
CA VAL A 245 -4.04 5.99 -2.45
C VAL A 245 -4.56 7.41 -2.22
N LYS A 246 -5.15 7.69 -1.05
CA LYS A 246 -5.65 9.03 -0.73
C LYS A 246 -4.55 10.09 -0.78
N TRP A 247 -3.39 9.82 -0.20
CA TRP A 247 -2.26 10.75 -0.16
C TRP A 247 -1.81 11.15 -1.56
N LEU A 248 -1.62 10.18 -2.44
CA LEU A 248 -1.14 10.45 -3.79
C LEU A 248 -2.24 11.00 -4.70
N GLU A 249 -3.50 10.63 -4.53
CA GLU A 249 -4.61 11.25 -5.25
C GLU A 249 -4.77 12.72 -4.87
N CYS A 250 -4.71 13.06 -3.58
CA CYS A 250 -4.70 14.45 -3.13
C CYS A 250 -3.50 15.21 -3.68
N SER A 251 -2.31 14.60 -3.66
CA SER A 251 -1.09 15.22 -4.19
C SER A 251 -1.18 15.43 -5.72
N LEU A 252 -1.77 14.49 -6.45
CA LEU A 252 -1.89 14.54 -7.91
C LEU A 252 -2.73 15.73 -8.38
N LEU A 253 -3.72 16.16 -7.61
CA LEU A 253 -4.54 17.34 -7.91
C LEU A 253 -3.72 18.64 -7.99
N GLU A 254 -2.60 18.69 -7.25
CA GLU A 254 -1.70 19.84 -7.17
C GLU A 254 -0.53 19.74 -8.17
N VAL A 255 -0.31 18.58 -8.79
CA VAL A 255 0.76 18.38 -9.79
C VAL A 255 0.35 19.07 -11.10
N PRO A 256 1.24 19.88 -11.73
CA PRO A 256 0.96 20.51 -13.02
C PRO A 256 0.53 19.50 -14.08
N LYS A 257 -0.52 19.82 -14.83
CA LYS A 257 -1.12 18.94 -15.85
C LYS A 257 -0.16 18.61 -16.99
N GLU A 258 0.84 19.46 -17.20
CA GLU A 258 1.89 19.30 -18.22
C GLU A 258 3.01 18.37 -17.75
N ASN A 259 3.08 18.03 -16.45
CA ASN A 259 4.06 17.08 -15.92
C ASN A 259 3.62 15.63 -16.12
N PHE A 260 3.44 15.24 -17.39
CA PHE A 260 2.94 13.92 -17.79
C PHE A 260 3.77 12.78 -17.20
N ARG A 261 5.10 12.93 -17.14
CA ARG A 261 5.99 11.89 -16.61
C ARG A 261 5.69 11.58 -15.14
N LEU A 262 5.54 12.60 -14.30
CA LEU A 262 5.27 12.40 -12.88
C LEU A 262 3.84 11.88 -12.66
N GLN A 263 2.87 12.39 -13.40
CA GLN A 263 1.50 11.91 -13.33
C GLN A 263 1.41 10.43 -13.66
N GLU A 264 2.00 9.98 -14.77
CA GLU A 264 2.02 8.57 -15.16
C GLU A 264 2.74 7.69 -14.13
N TYR A 265 3.84 8.16 -13.55
CA TYR A 265 4.54 7.44 -12.49
C TYR A 265 3.66 7.25 -11.25
N ILE A 266 2.92 8.29 -10.84
CA ILE A 266 1.98 8.21 -9.70
C ILE A 266 0.82 7.27 -10.03
N LEU A 267 0.23 7.37 -11.23
CA LEU A 267 -0.89 6.53 -11.64
C LEU A 267 -0.50 5.05 -11.65
N GLN A 268 0.64 4.69 -12.23
CA GLN A 268 1.14 3.31 -12.22
C GLN A 268 1.43 2.80 -10.80
N TYR A 269 1.92 3.66 -9.91
CA TYR A 269 2.15 3.26 -8.52
C TYR A 269 0.83 3.08 -7.76
N LEU A 270 -0.18 3.93 -8.00
CA LEU A 270 -1.52 3.80 -7.44
C LEU A 270 -2.20 2.48 -7.84
N GLU A 271 -1.99 2.00 -9.06
CA GLU A 271 -2.55 0.73 -9.55
C GLU A 271 -2.10 -0.50 -8.76
N LEU A 272 -0.97 -0.44 -8.05
CA LEU A 272 -0.52 -1.54 -7.20
C LEU A 272 -1.40 -1.73 -5.96
N TRP A 273 -2.11 -0.69 -5.54
CA TRP A 273 -2.79 -0.62 -4.25
C TRP A 273 -4.32 -0.56 -4.38
N LYS A 274 -4.84 -0.43 -5.62
CA LYS A 274 -6.27 -0.42 -5.97
C LYS A 274 -6.76 -1.83 -6.33
#